data_AF-A0A8T3U7K8-F1
#
_entry.id   AF-A0A8T3U7K8-F1
#
_cell.length_a   1.000
_cell.length_b   1.000
_cell.length_c   1.000
_cell.angle_alpha   90.00
_cell.angle_beta   90.00
_cell.angle_gamma   90.00
#
_symmetry.space_group_name_H-M   'P 1'
#
loop_
_entity.id
_entity.type
_entity.pdbx_description
1 polymer ?
#
loop_
_entity_poly.entity_id
_entity_poly.type
_entity_poly.pdbx_seq_one_letter_code
_entity_poly.pdbx_strand_id
1 'polypeptide(L)'
;MKLTKDNNKGNNIFKKKEGVTLLVLVTIIILFLIVLSVTLPPIVMNNGVISNTKTGVSEYEKQEIDGILKVLSFEILANNNVSELTNNTFKTKLEQKIFKYNEDKEEKSKIKIRITSIKYDIRKDIIINYTKDDKSFKTVIERY
;
A
#
# COMPACT_ATOMS: atom_id res chain seq x y z
N MET A 1 21.28 -72.00 -45.99
CA MET A 1 20.45 -70.82 -45.69
C MET A 1 19.93 -70.95 -44.27
N LYS A 2 20.42 -70.15 -43.32
CA LYS A 2 19.97 -70.15 -41.92
C LYS A 2 20.01 -68.69 -41.43
N LEU A 3 18.86 -68.20 -41.01
CA LEU A 3 18.59 -66.79 -40.72
C LEU A 3 19.40 -66.27 -39.53
N THR A 4 20.07 -65.14 -39.71
CA THR A 4 20.61 -64.31 -38.63
C THR A 4 19.45 -63.63 -37.89
N LYS A 5 19.31 -63.96 -36.60
CA LYS A 5 18.36 -63.31 -35.69
C LYS A 5 18.98 -62.01 -35.18
N ASP A 6 18.51 -60.91 -35.74
CA ASP A 6 18.84 -59.56 -35.28
C ASP A 6 18.12 -59.30 -33.95
N ASN A 7 18.86 -59.36 -32.84
CA ASN A 7 18.35 -59.02 -31.52
C ASN A 7 18.64 -57.54 -31.26
N ASN A 8 17.89 -56.66 -31.92
CA ASN A 8 17.79 -55.25 -31.55
C ASN A 8 17.10 -55.15 -30.17
N LYS A 9 17.91 -55.32 -29.12
CA LYS A 9 17.52 -55.01 -27.74
C LYS A 9 17.57 -53.50 -27.61
N GLY A 10 16.44 -52.85 -27.93
CA GLY A 10 16.23 -51.43 -27.68
C GLY A 10 16.54 -51.12 -26.22
N ASN A 11 17.70 -50.50 -25.99
CA ASN A 11 18.08 -49.99 -24.69
C ASN A 11 17.13 -48.83 -24.37
N ASN A 12 16.05 -49.12 -23.68
CA ASN A 12 15.22 -48.12 -23.01
C ASN A 12 16.06 -47.46 -21.91
N ILE A 13 16.88 -46.49 -22.30
CA ILE A 13 17.56 -45.56 -21.40
C ILE A 13 16.46 -44.61 -20.89
N PHE A 14 15.69 -45.07 -19.90
CA PHE A 14 14.92 -44.16 -19.06
C PHE A 14 15.93 -43.23 -18.39
N LYS A 15 16.09 -42.02 -18.93
CA LYS A 15 16.85 -40.95 -18.28
C LYS A 15 16.26 -40.79 -16.89
N LYS A 16 17.01 -41.18 -15.86
CA LYS A 16 16.67 -40.94 -14.47
C LYS A 16 16.45 -39.44 -14.34
N LYS A 17 15.20 -39.01 -14.12
CA LYS A 17 14.93 -37.61 -13.78
C LYS A 17 15.51 -37.40 -12.40
N GLU A 18 16.66 -36.74 -12.34
CA GLU A 18 17.28 -36.33 -11.08
C GLU A 18 16.37 -35.28 -10.46
N GLY A 19 15.47 -35.74 -9.58
CA GLY A 19 14.70 -34.84 -8.72
C GLY A 19 15.63 -34.17 -7.73
N VAL A 20 15.38 -32.90 -7.45
CA VAL A 20 16.04 -32.20 -6.35
C VAL A 20 15.74 -32.96 -5.06
N THR A 21 16.77 -33.44 -4.37
CA THR A 21 16.60 -34.13 -3.08
C THR A 21 15.99 -33.14 -2.08
N LEU A 22 15.10 -33.61 -1.21
CA LEU A 22 14.41 -32.75 -0.24
C LEU A 22 15.36 -31.88 0.59
N LEU A 23 16.55 -32.41 0.92
CA LEU A 23 17.63 -31.67 1.60
C LEU A 23 18.18 -30.50 0.77
N VAL A 24 18.30 -30.68 -0.55
CA VAL A 24 18.72 -29.61 -1.48
C VAL A 24 17.62 -28.55 -1.61
N LEU A 25 16.34 -28.96 -1.60
CA LEU A 25 15.23 -28.01 -1.63
C LEU A 25 15.19 -27.14 -0.36
N VAL A 26 15.34 -27.76 0.82
CA VAL A 26 15.34 -27.05 2.11
C VAL A 26 16.49 -26.06 2.19
N THR A 27 17.69 -26.45 1.75
CA THR A 27 18.86 -25.56 1.75
C THR A 27 18.68 -24.36 0.81
N ILE A 28 18.09 -24.54 -0.36
CA ILE A 28 17.76 -23.44 -1.29
C ILE A 28 16.74 -22.48 -0.66
N ILE A 29 15.70 -22.97 0.01
CA ILE A 29 14.71 -22.13 0.69
C ILE A 29 15.36 -21.29 1.79
N ILE A 30 16.21 -21.90 2.62
CA ILE A 30 16.93 -21.19 3.69
C ILE A 30 17.83 -20.10 3.09
N LEU A 31 18.57 -20.42 2.03
CA LEU A 31 19.42 -19.45 1.34
C LEU A 31 18.60 -18.29 0.77
N PHE A 32 17.43 -18.58 0.19
CA PHE A 32 16.53 -17.58 -0.37
C PHE A 32 15.95 -16.65 0.71
N LEU A 33 15.59 -17.19 1.89
CA LEU A 33 15.13 -16.38 3.03
C LEU A 33 16.20 -15.42 3.55
N ILE A 34 17.47 -15.85 3.55
CA ILE A 34 18.61 -14.99 3.93
C ILE A 34 18.85 -13.91 2.87
N VAL A 35 18.73 -14.24 1.58
CA VAL A 35 18.89 -13.24 0.51
C VAL A 35 17.73 -12.22 0.55
N LEU A 36 16.50 -12.66 0.79
CA LEU A 36 15.34 -11.77 0.95
C LEU A 36 15.53 -10.77 2.11
N SER A 37 16.13 -11.20 3.23
CA SER A 37 16.37 -10.32 4.37
C SER A 37 17.42 -9.24 4.12
N VAL A 38 18.34 -9.42 3.17
CA VAL A 38 19.35 -8.41 2.79
C VAL A 38 18.94 -7.55 1.58
N THR A 39 17.96 -7.99 0.78
CA THR A 39 17.47 -7.23 -0.40
C THR A 39 16.39 -6.22 -0.09
N LEU A 40 15.73 -6.30 1.06
CA LEU A 40 14.89 -5.22 1.52
C LEU A 40 15.80 -4.07 1.98
N PRO A 41 15.66 -2.84 1.45
CA PRO A 41 16.40 -1.72 1.97
C PRO A 41 16.12 -1.66 3.48
N PRO A 42 17.16 -1.56 4.33
CA PRO A 42 16.92 -1.35 5.74
C PRO A 42 15.99 -0.15 5.86
N ILE A 43 14.88 -0.29 6.61
CA ILE A 43 14.11 0.86 7.05
C ILE A 43 15.01 1.57 8.05
N VAL A 44 15.96 2.35 7.53
CA VAL A 44 16.78 3.26 8.33
C VAL A 44 15.90 4.45 8.65
N MET A 45 15.03 4.29 9.64
CA MET A 45 14.58 5.44 10.39
C MET A 45 15.80 5.95 11.15
N ASN A 46 16.25 7.14 10.77
CA ASN A 46 17.45 7.76 11.31
C ASN A 46 17.32 7.85 12.84
N ASN A 47 18.24 7.17 13.52
CA ASN A 47 18.51 7.17 14.97
C ASN A 47 17.81 6.04 15.76
N GLY A 48 18.62 5.06 16.17
CA GLY A 48 18.27 3.89 16.99
C GLY A 48 17.80 4.19 18.42
N VAL A 49 16.81 5.06 18.57
CA VAL A 49 16.03 5.22 19.78
C VAL A 49 14.62 4.77 19.46
N ILE A 50 14.25 3.58 19.93
CA ILE A 50 12.85 3.19 20.07
C ILE A 50 12.28 4.05 21.19
N SER A 51 11.93 5.29 20.90
CA SER A 51 11.09 6.08 21.77
C SER A 51 9.67 5.62 21.53
N ASN A 52 9.21 4.66 22.34
CA ASN A 52 7.78 4.39 22.54
C ASN A 52 7.10 5.58 23.28
N THR A 53 7.45 6.81 22.93
CA THR A 53 6.76 8.00 23.41
C THR A 53 5.47 8.09 22.62
N LYS A 54 4.44 7.62 23.30
CA LYS A 54 3.01 7.88 23.15
C LYS A 54 2.73 9.36 22.82
N THR A 55 3.09 9.80 21.62
CA THR A 55 2.89 11.19 21.17
C THR A 55 2.66 11.23 19.65
N GLY A 56 1.42 11.03 19.24
CA GLY A 56 0.89 11.45 17.94
C GLY A 56 0.80 10.38 16.87
N VAL A 57 -0.23 10.57 16.04
CA VAL A 57 -0.45 9.90 14.75
C VAL A 57 0.86 9.42 14.13
N SER A 58 0.98 8.10 13.96
CA SER A 58 2.18 7.52 13.32
C SER A 58 2.29 8.02 11.88
N GLU A 59 3.50 8.05 11.32
CA GLU A 59 3.68 8.41 9.90
C GLU A 59 2.85 7.53 8.96
N TYR A 60 2.70 6.25 9.31
CA TYR A 60 1.82 5.31 8.62
C TYR A 60 0.35 5.74 8.65
N GLU A 61 -0.17 6.07 9.83
CA GLU A 61 -1.55 6.52 9.99
C GLU A 61 -1.80 7.86 9.29
N LYS A 62 -0.81 8.75 9.29
CA LYS A 62 -0.86 9.99 8.49
C LYS A 62 -0.96 9.67 7.00
N GLN A 63 -0.13 8.76 6.48
CA GLN A 63 -0.17 8.36 5.07
C GLN A 63 -1.51 7.73 4.68
N GLU A 64 -2.09 6.91 5.57
CA GLU A 64 -3.42 6.34 5.35
C GLU A 64 -4.49 7.45 5.24
N ILE A 65 -4.48 8.41 6.17
CA ILE A 65 -5.39 9.57 6.13
C ILE A 65 -5.18 10.40 4.87
N ASP A 66 -3.93 10.68 4.49
CA ASP A 66 -3.59 11.43 3.27
C ASP A 66 -4.13 10.72 2.01
N GLY A 67 -3.97 9.40 1.93
CA GLY A 67 -4.50 8.59 0.84
C GLY A 67 -6.02 8.65 0.74
N ILE A 68 -6.71 8.56 1.88
CA ILE A 68 -8.18 8.60 1.89
C ILE A 68 -8.67 10.01 1.52
N LEU A 69 -8.08 11.06 2.09
CA LEU A 69 -8.42 12.44 1.74
C LEU A 69 -8.23 12.71 0.24
N LYS A 70 -7.18 12.14 -0.38
CA LYS A 70 -6.94 12.22 -1.83
C LYS A 70 -8.06 11.56 -2.64
N VAL A 71 -8.43 10.32 -2.32
CA VAL A 71 -9.50 9.60 -3.02
C VAL A 71 -10.83 10.34 -2.90
N LEU A 72 -11.23 10.71 -1.68
CA LEU A 72 -12.50 11.40 -1.44
C LEU A 72 -12.53 12.77 -2.14
N SER A 73 -11.41 13.47 -2.17
CA SER A 73 -11.28 14.73 -2.90
C SER A 73 -11.47 14.55 -4.40
N PHE A 74 -10.85 13.54 -5.02
CA PHE A 74 -11.06 13.26 -6.44
C PHE A 74 -12.50 12.86 -6.75
N GLU A 75 -13.15 12.10 -5.89
CA GLU A 75 -14.58 11.81 -6.05
C GLU A 75 -15.44 13.08 -5.99
N ILE A 76 -15.09 14.07 -5.16
CA ILE A 76 -15.80 15.36 -5.16
C ILE A 76 -15.60 16.06 -6.50
N LEU A 77 -14.38 16.08 -7.01
CA LEU A 77 -14.08 16.74 -8.29
C LEU A 77 -14.77 16.07 -9.47
N ALA A 78 -14.82 14.74 -9.49
CA ALA A 78 -15.44 13.99 -10.58
C ALA A 78 -16.97 14.11 -10.59
N ASN A 79 -17.60 14.23 -9.42
CA ASN A 79 -19.06 14.19 -9.29
C ASN A 79 -19.73 15.57 -9.16
N ASN A 80 -18.99 16.66 -9.31
CA ASN A 80 -19.53 18.01 -9.13
C ASN A 80 -19.09 18.94 -10.25
N ASN A 81 -19.89 19.98 -10.49
CA ASN A 81 -19.47 21.05 -11.37
C ASN A 81 -18.31 21.84 -10.73
N VAL A 82 -17.11 21.62 -11.26
CA VAL A 82 -15.85 22.10 -10.67
C VAL A 82 -15.79 23.63 -10.59
N SER A 83 -16.52 24.33 -11.46
CA SER A 83 -16.64 25.80 -11.48
C SER A 83 -17.51 26.36 -10.36
N GLU A 84 -18.39 25.56 -9.77
CA GLU A 84 -19.28 25.97 -8.66
C GLU A 84 -18.70 25.59 -7.30
N LEU A 85 -17.58 24.86 -7.27
CA LEU A 85 -16.92 24.49 -6.04
C LEU A 85 -16.17 25.67 -5.44
N THR A 86 -16.55 26.03 -4.22
CA THR A 86 -15.82 26.97 -3.35
C THR A 86 -15.11 26.20 -2.24
N ASN A 87 -14.21 26.86 -1.50
CA ASN A 87 -13.58 26.28 -0.30
C ASN A 87 -14.61 25.70 0.69
N ASN A 88 -15.70 26.42 0.93
CA ASN A 88 -16.73 26.00 1.88
C ASN A 88 -17.51 24.80 1.34
N THR A 89 -17.94 24.85 0.07
CA THR A 89 -18.65 23.73 -0.58
C THR A 89 -17.77 22.47 -0.61
N PHE A 90 -16.48 22.63 -0.93
CA PHE A 90 -15.52 21.53 -0.90
C PHE A 90 -15.43 20.93 0.50
N LYS A 91 -15.24 21.77 1.53
CA LYS A 91 -15.13 21.34 2.92
C LYS A 91 -16.35 20.55 3.36
N THR A 92 -17.56 21.07 3.16
CA THR A 92 -18.79 20.39 3.55
C THR A 92 -18.94 19.03 2.84
N LYS A 93 -18.65 18.96 1.53
CA LYS A 93 -18.71 17.69 0.79
C LYS A 93 -17.66 16.69 1.27
N LEU A 94 -16.46 17.15 1.62
CA LEU A 94 -15.40 16.30 2.15
C LEU A 94 -15.78 15.75 3.53
N GLU A 95 -16.30 16.58 4.42
CA GLU A 95 -16.79 16.16 5.74
C GLU A 95 -17.91 15.11 5.62
N GLN A 96 -18.87 15.31 4.70
CA GLN A 96 -19.92 14.33 4.41
C GLN A 96 -19.35 13.00 3.89
N LYS A 97 -18.36 13.05 3.00
CA LYS A 97 -17.70 11.85 2.48
C LYS A 97 -16.90 11.11 3.56
N ILE A 98 -16.21 11.82 4.46
CA ILE A 98 -15.51 11.21 5.59
C ILE A 98 -16.51 10.53 6.53
N PHE A 99 -17.65 11.18 6.80
CA PHE A 99 -18.72 10.58 7.59
C PHE A 99 -19.20 9.27 6.97
N LYS A 100 -19.51 9.28 5.67
CA LYS A 100 -19.92 8.08 4.92
C LYS A 100 -18.84 7.00 4.88
N TYR A 101 -17.58 7.37 4.67
CA TYR A 101 -16.44 6.44 4.70
C TYR A 101 -16.33 5.68 6.03
N ASN A 102 -16.67 6.35 7.14
CA ASN A 102 -16.63 5.76 8.47
C ASN A 102 -17.87 4.93 8.83
N GLU A 103 -18.97 5.06 8.09
CA GLU A 103 -20.25 4.41 8.38
C GLU A 103 -20.12 2.88 8.34
N ASP A 104 -19.41 2.36 7.33
CA ASP A 104 -19.25 0.91 7.09
C ASP A 104 -18.05 0.30 7.81
N LYS A 105 -17.36 1.06 8.68
CA LYS A 105 -16.09 0.65 9.30
C LYS A 105 -16.21 0.34 10.78
N GLU A 106 -15.48 -0.70 11.20
CA GLU A 106 -15.22 -0.93 12.61
C GLU A 106 -14.57 0.29 13.26
N GLU A 107 -14.88 0.53 14.54
CA GLU A 107 -14.46 1.74 15.28
C GLU A 107 -12.94 2.00 15.22
N LYS A 108 -12.13 0.95 15.22
CA LYS A 108 -10.65 1.01 15.11
C LYS A 108 -10.15 1.44 13.74
N SER A 109 -10.96 1.26 12.70
CA SER A 109 -10.63 1.53 11.29
C SER A 109 -11.21 2.86 10.79
N LYS A 110 -11.96 3.57 11.64
CA LYS A 110 -12.54 4.88 11.32
C LYS A 110 -11.48 5.97 11.32
N ILE A 111 -11.59 6.89 10.37
CA ILE A 111 -10.77 8.10 10.35
C ILE A 111 -11.39 9.13 11.29
N LYS A 112 -10.73 9.36 12.42
CA LYS A 112 -11.12 10.40 13.40
C LYS A 112 -10.28 11.64 13.18
N ILE A 113 -10.77 12.54 12.32
CA ILE A 113 -10.12 13.83 12.04
C ILE A 113 -11.14 14.97 12.07
N ARG A 114 -10.68 16.19 12.31
CA ARG A 114 -11.48 17.41 12.15
C ARG A 114 -10.86 18.31 11.10
N ILE A 115 -11.58 18.58 10.01
CA ILE A 115 -11.11 19.50 8.97
C ILE A 115 -11.14 20.93 9.51
N THR A 116 -9.97 21.57 9.60
CA THR A 116 -9.87 22.94 10.09
C THR A 116 -10.08 23.93 8.95
N SER A 117 -9.36 23.75 7.83
CA SER A 117 -9.48 24.61 6.66
C SER A 117 -9.14 23.89 5.37
N ILE A 118 -9.69 24.37 4.26
CA ILE A 118 -9.37 23.93 2.91
C ILE A 118 -9.02 25.14 2.07
N LYS A 119 -7.92 25.05 1.32
CA LYS A 119 -7.63 25.95 0.20
C LYS A 119 -7.82 25.15 -1.08
N TYR A 120 -8.90 25.44 -1.77
CA TYR A 120 -9.28 24.85 -3.04
C TYR A 120 -9.16 25.91 -4.13
N ASP A 121 -8.50 25.55 -5.23
CA ASP A 121 -8.43 26.33 -6.46
C ASP A 121 -8.54 25.35 -7.64
N ILE A 122 -9.38 25.66 -8.61
CA ILE A 122 -9.60 24.79 -9.78
C ILE A 122 -8.31 24.52 -10.58
N ARG A 123 -7.33 25.43 -10.52
CA ARG A 123 -6.07 25.36 -11.28
C ARG A 123 -4.84 25.00 -10.45
N LYS A 124 -5.00 24.76 -9.15
CA LYS A 124 -3.88 24.48 -8.24
C LYS A 124 -4.17 23.29 -7.35
N ASP A 125 -3.15 22.91 -6.60
CA ASP A 125 -3.24 21.87 -5.59
C ASP A 125 -4.28 22.22 -4.52
N ILE A 126 -4.90 21.17 -3.99
CA ILE A 126 -5.84 21.29 -2.88
C ILE A 126 -5.07 21.11 -1.59
N ILE A 127 -5.16 22.10 -0.70
CA ILE A 127 -4.52 22.04 0.62
C ILE A 127 -5.61 21.80 1.65
N ILE A 128 -5.49 20.70 2.38
CA ILE A 128 -6.40 20.33 3.47
C ILE A 128 -5.61 20.38 4.78
N ASN A 129 -6.06 21.22 5.70
CA ASN A 129 -5.56 21.23 7.07
C ASN A 129 -6.58 20.53 7.97
N TYR A 130 -6.11 19.64 8.84
CA TYR A 130 -6.96 18.89 9.74
C TYR A 130 -6.27 18.67 11.08
N THR A 131 -7.05 18.39 12.12
CA THR A 131 -6.54 17.94 13.41
C THR A 131 -6.91 16.50 13.69
N LYS A 132 -6.02 15.81 14.38
CA LYS A 132 -6.22 14.47 14.93
C LYS A 132 -5.44 14.35 16.22
N ASP A 133 -6.09 13.87 17.27
CA ASP A 133 -5.50 13.73 18.61
C ASP A 133 -4.77 15.02 19.05
N ASP A 134 -5.45 16.16 18.87
CA ASP A 134 -4.98 17.53 19.14
C ASP A 134 -3.73 17.99 18.37
N LYS A 135 -3.27 17.20 17.40
CA LYS A 135 -2.17 17.56 16.49
C LYS A 135 -2.72 18.07 15.17
N SER A 136 -2.07 19.10 14.63
CA SER A 136 -2.40 19.67 13.32
C SER A 136 -1.57 19.04 12.21
N PHE A 137 -2.22 18.72 11.11
CA PHE A 137 -1.63 18.11 9.92
C PHE A 137 -2.07 18.84 8.67
N LYS A 138 -1.27 18.67 7.61
CA LYS A 138 -1.50 19.23 6.29
C LYS A 138 -1.34 18.13 5.24
N THR A 139 -2.35 18.00 4.39
CA THR A 139 -2.32 17.19 3.17
C THR A 139 -2.31 18.12 1.97
N VAL A 140 -1.48 17.81 0.97
CA VAL A 140 -1.48 18.49 -0.32
C VAL A 140 -1.88 17.46 -1.38
N ILE A 141 -2.92 17.78 -2.15
CA ILE A 141 -3.40 16.93 -3.24
C ILE A 141 -2.99 17.62 -4.54
N GLU A 142 -1.95 17.08 -5.16
CA GLU A 142 -1.46 17.51 -6.46
C GLU A 142 -2.49 17.23 -7.55
N ARG A 143 -2.74 18.24 -8.40
CA ARG A 143 -3.56 18.11 -9.60
C ARG A 143 -2.61 18.04 -10.80
N TYR A 144 -2.44 16.86 -11.37
CA TYR A 144 -1.71 16.64 -12.62
C TYR A 144 -2.53 17.08 -13.83
#